data_AF-A0ABD3FTL3-F1
#
_entry.id   AF-A0ABD3FTL3-F1
#
_cell.length_a   1.000
_cell.length_b   1.000
_cell.length_c   1.000
_cell.angle_alpha   90.00
_cell.angle_beta   90.00
_cell.angle_gamma   90.00
#
_symmetry.space_group_name_H-M   'P 1'
#
loop_
_entity.id
_entity.type
_entity.pdbx_description
1 polymer ?
#
loop_
_entity_poly.entity_id
_entity_poly.type
_entity_poly.pdbx_seq_one_letter_code
_entity_poly.pdbx_strand_id
1 'polypeptide(L)'
;MPTRNTRYWSNFLHNLLCPANVPVSETSYDGVFVFTPSGRVEYRDGCFRSSSSDSLTVDPLQFLAIFHQLTCQAIQEEHEAHEPVAKHHNTQSVTPALRLGDCVLHVVSATFSSICAVASGKSRGLVAEKLPFGVLVVAFSTPLRLETVFERVDRACAALRH
;
A
#
# COMPACT_ATOMS: atom_id res chain seq x y z
N MET A 1 21.30 -12.41 11.70
CA MET A 1 20.93 -11.62 12.89
C MET A 1 20.15 -10.40 12.45
N PRO A 2 18.89 -10.19 12.88
CA PRO A 2 18.13 -8.98 12.54
C PRO A 2 18.82 -7.75 13.15
N THR A 3 18.97 -6.69 12.36
CA THR A 3 19.55 -5.43 12.81
C THR A 3 18.67 -4.80 13.91
N ARG A 4 19.22 -3.87 14.71
CA ARG A 4 18.44 -3.13 15.73
C ARG A 4 17.21 -2.45 15.13
N ASN A 5 17.34 -1.91 13.92
CA ASN A 5 16.24 -1.26 13.19
C ASN A 5 15.14 -2.27 12.80
N THR A 6 15.52 -3.46 12.35
CA THR A 6 14.58 -4.54 12.00
C THR A 6 13.71 -4.96 13.19
N ARG A 7 14.29 -5.05 14.41
CA ARG A 7 13.53 -5.41 15.62
C ARG A 7 12.56 -4.31 16.04
N TYR A 8 12.96 -3.05 15.90
CA TYR A 8 12.11 -1.90 16.19
C TYR A 8 10.88 -1.89 15.28
N TRP A 9 11.08 -1.98 13.96
CA TRP A 9 10.00 -2.05 12.99
C TRP A 9 9.08 -3.25 13.21
N SER A 10 9.64 -4.42 13.48
CA SER A 10 8.85 -5.63 13.77
C SER A 10 7.92 -5.43 14.97
N ASN A 11 8.44 -4.92 16.09
CA ASN A 11 7.63 -4.67 17.29
C ASN A 11 6.59 -3.57 17.06
N PHE A 12 6.97 -2.48 16.39
CA PHE A 12 6.07 -1.40 16.05
C PHE A 12 4.90 -1.88 15.18
N LEU A 13 5.19 -2.59 14.09
CA LEU A 13 4.17 -3.09 13.17
C LEU A 13 3.32 -4.19 13.80
N HIS A 14 3.88 -5.03 14.68
CA HIS A 14 3.10 -5.99 15.44
C HIS A 14 2.07 -5.29 16.32
N ASN A 15 2.47 -4.26 17.08
CA ASN A 15 1.55 -3.50 17.93
C ASN A 15 0.52 -2.70 17.12
N LEU A 16 0.92 -2.21 15.94
CA LEU A 16 0.06 -1.44 15.05
C LEU A 16 -1.01 -2.32 14.39
N LEU A 17 -0.61 -3.45 13.82
CA LEU A 17 -1.45 -4.27 12.93
C LEU A 17 -2.13 -5.46 13.63
N CYS A 18 -1.64 -5.87 14.80
CA CYS A 18 -2.17 -6.98 15.60
C CYS A 18 -2.59 -6.52 17.00
N PRO A 19 -3.67 -5.72 17.15
CA PRO A 19 -4.19 -5.35 18.47
C PRO A 19 -4.71 -6.59 19.22
N ALA A 20 -4.53 -6.60 20.54
CA ALA A 20 -4.73 -7.74 21.45
C ALA A 20 -6.12 -8.42 21.43
N ASN A 21 -7.11 -7.81 20.77
CA ASN A 21 -8.50 -8.24 20.78
C ASN A 21 -8.92 -9.04 19.54
N VAL A 22 -8.01 -9.39 18.62
CA VAL A 22 -8.33 -10.14 17.39
C VAL A 22 -7.56 -11.47 17.38
N PRO A 23 -8.23 -12.61 17.13
CA PRO A 23 -7.58 -13.92 17.09
C PRO A 23 -6.51 -13.98 15.99
N VAL A 24 -5.36 -14.56 16.33
CA VAL A 24 -4.14 -14.61 15.48
C VAL A 24 -4.40 -15.25 14.11
N SER A 25 -5.31 -16.22 14.02
CA SER A 25 -5.69 -16.89 12.78
C SER A 25 -6.39 -15.98 11.77
N GLU A 26 -6.94 -14.85 12.22
CA GLU A 26 -7.58 -13.86 11.35
C GLU A 26 -6.67 -12.66 11.06
N THR A 27 -5.52 -12.51 11.71
CA THR A 27 -4.66 -11.31 11.61
C THR A 27 -3.35 -11.53 10.86
N SER A 28 -3.03 -12.77 10.47
CA SER A 28 -1.77 -13.05 9.77
C SER A 28 -1.82 -12.52 8.34
N TYR A 29 -1.21 -11.36 8.12
CA TYR A 29 -0.88 -10.85 6.78
C TYR A 29 0.25 -11.69 6.17
N ASP A 30 0.29 -11.77 4.84
CA ASP A 30 1.34 -12.51 4.14
C ASP A 30 2.69 -11.82 4.23
N GLY A 31 2.69 -10.50 4.39
CA GLY A 31 3.90 -9.71 4.51
C GLY A 31 3.63 -8.23 4.71
N VAL A 32 4.66 -7.54 5.20
CA VAL A 32 4.67 -6.09 5.36
C VAL A 32 5.94 -5.49 4.79
N PHE A 33 5.81 -4.32 4.17
CA PHE A 33 6.90 -3.61 3.53
C PHE A 33 6.80 -2.12 3.85
N VAL A 34 7.91 -1.53 4.31
CA VAL A 34 7.95 -0.11 4.70
C VAL A 34 9.10 0.57 3.99
N PHE A 35 8.81 1.71 3.37
CA PHE A 35 9.80 2.56 2.74
C PHE A 35 9.52 4.04 2.99
N THR A 36 10.57 4.85 2.96
CA THR A 36 10.51 6.30 3.15
C THR A 36 9.86 7.00 1.95
N PRO A 37 9.51 8.30 2.06
CA PRO A 37 9.04 9.08 0.90
C PRO A 37 10.07 9.19 -0.24
N SER A 38 11.36 8.96 0.05
CA SER A 38 12.43 8.90 -0.96
C SER A 38 12.60 7.52 -1.61
N GLY A 39 11.77 6.54 -1.25
CA GLY A 39 11.85 5.16 -1.76
C GLY A 39 12.91 4.29 -1.08
N ARG A 40 13.55 4.77 0.00
CA ARG A 40 14.49 3.95 0.77
C ARG A 40 13.71 2.92 1.59
N VAL A 41 14.09 1.66 1.47
CA VAL A 41 13.47 0.57 2.23
C VAL A 41 13.94 0.58 3.69
N GLU A 42 12.98 0.61 4.62
CA GLU A 42 13.23 0.55 6.06
C GLU A 42 12.95 -0.86 6.63
N TYR A 43 11.94 -1.56 6.10
CA TYR A 43 11.54 -2.87 6.61
C TYR A 43 10.90 -3.77 5.55
N ARG A 44 11.15 -5.09 5.64
CA ARG A 44 10.58 -6.16 4.79
C ARG A 44 10.32 -7.41 5.63
N ASP A 45 9.12 -7.96 5.53
CA ASP A 45 8.75 -9.20 6.20
C ASP A 45 7.80 -10.08 5.36
N GLY A 46 7.71 -11.36 5.73
CA GLY A 46 6.87 -12.34 5.07
C GLY A 46 7.21 -12.50 3.59
N CYS A 47 6.19 -12.41 2.73
CA CYS A 47 6.31 -12.52 1.28
C CYS A 47 7.22 -11.45 0.65
N PHE A 48 7.63 -10.39 1.35
CA PHE A 48 8.56 -9.39 0.82
C PHE A 48 10.04 -9.69 1.08
N ARG A 49 10.37 -10.81 1.75
CA ARG A 49 11.76 -11.24 1.96
C ARG A 49 12.27 -12.00 0.75
N SER A 50 13.44 -11.61 0.24
CA SER A 50 14.10 -12.21 -0.95
C SER A 50 14.51 -13.68 -0.84
N SER A 51 14.21 -14.35 0.28
CA SER A 51 14.67 -15.70 0.61
C SER A 51 13.56 -16.75 0.61
N SER A 52 12.34 -16.39 0.19
CA SER A 52 11.24 -17.35 -0.04
C SER A 52 11.05 -17.61 -1.53
N SER A 53 10.65 -18.83 -1.88
CA SER A 53 10.26 -19.21 -3.25
C SER A 53 9.05 -18.41 -3.77
N ASP A 54 8.26 -17.82 -2.88
CA ASP A 54 7.10 -16.95 -3.17
C ASP A 54 7.39 -15.46 -2.92
N SER A 55 8.65 -15.03 -2.97
CA SER A 55 9.00 -13.64 -2.66
C SER A 55 8.47 -12.65 -3.70
N LEU A 56 7.77 -11.61 -3.24
CA LEU A 56 7.34 -10.47 -4.04
C LEU A 56 8.45 -9.43 -4.08
N THR A 57 9.00 -9.17 -5.26
CA THR A 57 9.94 -8.07 -5.47
C THR A 57 9.18 -6.78 -5.70
N VAL A 58 9.22 -5.90 -4.70
CA VAL A 58 8.50 -4.62 -4.73
C VAL A 58 9.44 -3.48 -5.04
N ASP A 59 9.08 -2.68 -6.05
CA ASP A 59 9.70 -1.39 -6.31
C ASP A 59 8.88 -0.26 -5.65
N PRO A 60 9.42 0.41 -4.61
CA PRO A 60 8.79 1.58 -3.98
C PRO A 60 8.35 2.67 -4.95
N LEU A 61 9.08 2.86 -6.06
CA LEU A 61 8.84 3.94 -7.00
C LEU A 61 7.47 3.83 -7.68
N GLN A 62 6.94 2.61 -7.85
CA GLN A 62 5.61 2.41 -8.42
C GLN A 62 4.52 3.06 -7.55
N PHE A 63 4.60 2.91 -6.22
CA PHE A 63 3.64 3.49 -5.29
C PHE A 63 3.77 5.01 -5.21
N LEU A 64 5.02 5.50 -5.16
CA LEU A 64 5.30 6.93 -5.12
C LEU A 64 4.81 7.62 -6.40
N ALA A 65 4.99 6.99 -7.56
CA ALA A 65 4.48 7.49 -8.83
C ALA A 65 2.96 7.59 -8.85
N ILE A 66 2.24 6.58 -8.33
CA ILE A 66 0.77 6.61 -8.22
C ILE A 66 0.32 7.75 -7.30
N PHE A 67 0.91 7.88 -6.11
CA PHE A 67 0.55 8.98 -5.19
C PHE A 67 0.83 10.35 -5.81
N HIS A 68 1.96 10.51 -6.50
CA HIS A 68 2.31 11.74 -7.19
C HIS A 68 1.32 12.05 -8.32
N GLN A 69 0.96 11.05 -9.13
CA GLN A 69 -0.02 11.21 -10.21
C GLN A 69 -1.38 11.65 -9.67
N LEU A 70 -1.86 11.06 -8.57
CA LEU A 70 -3.11 11.47 -7.92
C LEU A 70 -3.06 12.93 -7.45
N THR A 71 -1.91 13.36 -6.89
CA THR A 71 -1.71 14.77 -6.52
C THR A 71 -1.74 15.69 -7.73
N CYS A 72 -1.01 15.38 -8.80
CA CYS A 72 -1.02 16.19 -10.02
C CYS A 72 -2.40 16.26 -10.67
N GLN A 73 -3.12 15.14 -10.70
CA GLN A 73 -4.46 15.07 -11.27
C GLN A 73 -5.42 15.98 -10.49
N ALA A 74 -5.40 15.94 -9.16
CA ALA A 74 -6.26 16.79 -8.34
C ALA A 74 -5.97 18.29 -8.52
N ILE A 75 -4.68 18.67 -8.63
CA ILE A 75 -4.28 20.05 -8.92
C ILE A 75 -4.82 20.49 -10.29
N GLN A 76 -4.72 19.62 -11.29
CA GLN A 76 -5.21 19.90 -12.64
C GLN A 76 -6.74 20.05 -12.66
N GLU A 77 -7.47 19.15 -11.99
CA GLU A 77 -8.92 19.19 -11.86
C GLU A 77 -9.39 20.47 -11.15
N GLU A 78 -8.68 20.89 -10.10
CA GLU A 78 -8.95 22.15 -9.41
C GLU A 78 -8.72 23.35 -10.34
N HIS A 79 -7.63 23.36 -11.12
CA HIS A 79 -7.35 24.43 -12.08
C HIS A 79 -8.40 24.50 -13.20
N GLU A 80 -8.84 23.35 -13.71
CA GLU A 80 -9.88 23.27 -14.76
C GLU A 80 -11.25 23.73 -14.27
N ALA A 81 -11.59 23.50 -13.00
CA ALA A 81 -12.83 23.97 -12.39
C ALA A 81 -12.92 25.50 -12.29
N HIS A 82 -11.77 26.20 -12.30
CA HIS A 82 -11.69 27.66 -12.20
C HIS A 82 -11.59 28.37 -13.57
N GLU A 83 -11.43 27.65 -14.68
CA GLU A 83 -11.37 28.21 -16.03
C GLU A 83 -12.77 28.18 -16.72
N PRO A 84 -13.29 29.32 -17.23
CA PRO A 84 -14.67 29.44 -17.71
C PRO A 84 -14.97 28.80 -19.08
N VAL A 85 -14.03 28.09 -19.72
CA VAL A 85 -14.24 27.43 -21.02
C VAL A 85 -13.70 26.01 -20.99
N ALA A 86 -14.55 25.07 -20.59
CA ALA A 86 -14.25 23.65 -20.50
C ALA A 86 -13.82 23.05 -21.85
N LYS A 87 -12.51 22.94 -22.07
CA LYS A 87 -11.98 21.97 -23.03
C LYS A 87 -11.92 20.62 -22.32
N HIS A 88 -12.94 19.78 -22.52
CA HIS A 88 -12.93 18.37 -22.11
C HIS A 88 -11.70 17.66 -22.70
N HIS A 89 -10.58 17.68 -21.99
CA HIS A 89 -9.48 16.78 -22.25
C HIS A 89 -9.89 15.47 -21.62
N ASN A 90 -10.11 14.47 -22.47
CA ASN A 90 -10.44 13.12 -22.06
C ASN A 90 -9.21 12.54 -21.34
N THR A 91 -9.08 12.79 -20.05
CA THR A 91 -8.09 12.16 -19.19
C THR A 91 -8.43 10.69 -19.13
N GLN A 92 -7.82 9.90 -20.03
CA GLN A 92 -7.84 8.46 -19.92
C GLN A 92 -7.23 8.10 -18.56
N SER A 93 -8.10 7.83 -17.59
CA SER A 93 -7.77 7.22 -16.31
C SER A 93 -7.24 5.82 -16.61
N VAL A 94 -5.95 5.73 -16.92
CA VAL A 94 -5.26 4.45 -16.98
C VAL A 94 -5.21 3.95 -15.54
N THR A 95 -6.06 2.97 -15.22
CA THR A 95 -6.02 2.31 -13.92
C THR A 95 -4.63 1.68 -13.75
N PRO A 96 -3.78 2.20 -12.84
CA PRO A 96 -2.42 1.71 -12.74
C PRO A 96 -2.41 0.25 -12.28
N ALA A 97 -1.49 -0.54 -12.81
CA ALA A 97 -1.23 -1.90 -12.33
C ALA A 97 0.12 -1.92 -11.63
N LEU A 98 0.18 -2.56 -10.47
CA LEU A 98 1.40 -2.77 -9.70
C LEU A 98 2.01 -4.11 -10.09
N ARG A 99 3.29 -4.08 -10.45
CA ARG A 99 4.07 -5.28 -10.79
C ARG A 99 4.99 -5.61 -9.61
N LEU A 100 4.70 -6.72 -8.95
CA LEU A 100 5.47 -7.24 -7.81
C LEU A 100 6.13 -8.56 -8.24
N GLY A 101 7.33 -8.48 -8.82
CA GLY A 101 7.94 -9.59 -9.53
C GLY A 101 7.06 -10.07 -10.68
N ASP A 102 6.74 -11.37 -10.68
CA ASP A 102 5.86 -11.99 -11.69
C ASP A 102 4.36 -11.79 -11.38
N CYS A 103 4.03 -11.19 -10.23
CA CYS A 103 2.65 -10.92 -9.84
C CYS A 103 2.20 -9.54 -10.35
N VAL A 104 1.05 -9.49 -11.02
CA VAL A 104 0.39 -8.24 -11.41
C VAL A 104 -0.84 -8.03 -10.55
N LEU A 105 -0.91 -6.90 -9.88
CA LEU A 105 -2.08 -6.47 -9.10
C LEU A 105 -2.69 -5.24 -9.77
N HIS A 106 -3.99 -5.31 -10.01
CA HIS A 106 -4.76 -4.18 -10.54
C HIS A 106 -5.17 -3.29 -9.38
N VAL A 107 -4.89 -2.00 -9.48
CA VAL A 107 -5.38 -1.01 -8.51
C VAL A 107 -6.89 -0.88 -8.67
N VAL A 108 -7.62 -1.16 -7.60
CA VAL A 108 -9.10 -1.10 -7.59
C VAL A 108 -9.62 0.14 -6.87
N SER A 109 -8.78 0.76 -6.03
CA SER A 109 -9.06 2.05 -5.40
C SER A 109 -7.74 2.74 -5.08
N ALA A 110 -7.69 4.06 -5.28
CA ALA A 110 -6.55 4.87 -4.89
C ALA A 110 -7.03 6.26 -4.44
N THR A 111 -6.50 6.72 -3.30
CA THR A 111 -6.72 8.03 -2.71
C THR A 111 -5.36 8.69 -2.44
N PHE A 112 -5.35 9.91 -1.92
CA PHE A 112 -4.09 10.58 -1.55
C PHE A 112 -3.30 9.87 -0.45
N SER A 113 -3.98 9.06 0.36
CA SER A 113 -3.38 8.32 1.48
C SER A 113 -3.28 6.82 1.21
N SER A 114 -4.08 6.26 0.32
CA SER A 114 -4.28 4.81 0.28
C SER A 114 -4.27 4.27 -1.14
N ILE A 115 -3.69 3.08 -1.35
CA ILE A 115 -3.79 2.33 -2.60
C ILE A 115 -4.23 0.90 -2.27
N CYS A 116 -5.30 0.45 -2.91
CA CYS A 116 -5.82 -0.90 -2.81
C CYS A 116 -5.67 -1.60 -4.16
N ALA A 117 -5.01 -2.76 -4.16
CA ALA A 117 -4.81 -3.53 -5.39
C ALA A 117 -5.02 -5.04 -5.16
N VAL A 118 -5.47 -5.74 -6.20
CA VAL A 118 -5.76 -7.17 -6.15
C VAL A 118 -5.22 -7.90 -7.37
N ALA A 119 -4.75 -9.12 -7.18
CA ALA A 119 -4.31 -9.99 -8.26
C ALA A 119 -5.51 -10.50 -9.09
N SER A 120 -5.23 -10.87 -10.34
CA SER A 120 -6.17 -11.63 -11.18
C SER A 120 -6.60 -12.90 -10.45
N GLY A 121 -7.91 -13.11 -10.30
CA GLY A 121 -8.48 -14.22 -9.51
C GLY A 121 -8.76 -13.92 -8.04
N LYS A 122 -8.48 -12.69 -7.54
CA LYS A 122 -8.79 -12.23 -6.17
C LYS A 122 -8.22 -13.10 -5.05
N SER A 123 -7.19 -13.89 -5.36
CA SER A 123 -6.52 -14.78 -4.39
C SER A 123 -5.51 -14.03 -3.51
N ARG A 124 -5.00 -12.90 -3.99
CA ARG A 124 -4.03 -12.04 -3.33
C ARG A 124 -4.40 -10.58 -3.47
N GLY A 125 -4.05 -9.78 -2.48
CA GLY A 125 -4.23 -8.34 -2.49
C GLY A 125 -3.21 -7.60 -1.66
N LEU A 126 -3.32 -6.29 -1.74
CA LEU A 126 -2.36 -5.32 -1.25
C LEU A 126 -3.12 -4.07 -0.81
N VAL A 127 -2.77 -3.58 0.36
CA VAL A 127 -3.12 -2.23 0.85
C VAL A 127 -1.84 -1.46 1.10
N ALA A 128 -1.71 -0.28 0.53
CA ALA A 128 -0.63 0.65 0.82
C ALA A 128 -1.19 1.92 1.48
N GLU A 129 -0.58 2.33 2.57
CA GLU A 129 -0.92 3.52 3.34
C GLU A 129 0.24 4.50 3.39
N LYS A 130 0.01 5.73 2.94
CA LYS A 130 0.93 6.85 3.03
C LYS A 130 0.81 7.50 4.40
N LEU A 131 1.95 7.57 5.08
CA LEU A 131 2.14 8.12 6.41
C LEU A 131 3.17 9.27 6.36
N PRO A 132 3.26 10.14 7.38
CA PRO A 132 4.21 11.25 7.40
C PRO A 132 5.68 10.81 7.24
N PHE A 133 6.01 9.61 7.70
CA PHE A 133 7.38 9.06 7.68
C PHE A 133 7.66 8.08 6.53
N GLY A 134 6.66 7.76 5.69
CA GLY A 134 6.84 6.77 4.63
C GLY A 134 5.54 6.14 4.16
N VAL A 135 5.67 5.00 3.49
CA VAL A 135 4.54 4.19 3.03
C VAL A 135 4.63 2.82 3.68
N LEU A 136 3.53 2.38 4.29
CA LEU A 136 3.32 1.03 4.77
C LEU A 136 2.56 0.24 3.71
N VAL A 137 3.10 -0.90 3.32
CA VAL A 137 2.50 -1.84 2.38
C VAL A 137 2.20 -3.14 3.11
N VAL A 138 0.97 -3.62 3.00
CA VAL A 138 0.48 -4.86 3.61
C VAL A 138 -0.06 -5.77 2.50
N ALA A 139 0.50 -6.98 2.39
CA ALA A 139 0.01 -8.01 1.48
C ALA A 139 -0.82 -9.05 2.23
N PHE A 140 -1.82 -9.59 1.54
CA PHE A 140 -2.69 -10.63 2.08
C PHE A 140 -3.14 -11.61 0.99
N SER A 141 -3.51 -12.81 1.42
CA SER A 141 -4.08 -13.86 0.58
C SER A 141 -5.42 -14.32 1.14
N THR A 142 -6.17 -15.06 0.34
CA THR A 142 -7.37 -15.78 0.81
C THR A 142 -7.04 -16.63 2.05
N PRO A 143 -7.91 -16.65 3.07
CA PRO A 143 -9.31 -16.20 3.06
C PRO A 143 -9.55 -14.72 3.37
N LEU A 144 -8.50 -13.90 3.58
CA LEU A 144 -8.67 -12.48 3.88
C LEU A 144 -9.26 -11.72 2.69
N ARG A 145 -10.19 -10.80 2.98
CA ARG A 145 -10.83 -9.93 1.99
C ARG A 145 -10.22 -8.54 2.02
N LEU A 146 -10.22 -7.87 0.87
CA LEU A 146 -9.67 -6.52 0.73
C LEU A 146 -10.34 -5.54 1.68
N GLU A 147 -11.67 -5.58 1.80
CA GLU A 147 -12.44 -4.66 2.64
C GLU A 147 -12.03 -4.82 4.11
N THR A 148 -11.90 -6.06 4.57
CA THR A 148 -11.47 -6.38 5.94
C THR A 148 -10.04 -5.92 6.22
N VAL A 149 -9.13 -6.13 5.27
CA VAL A 149 -7.72 -5.73 5.43
C VAL A 149 -7.60 -4.21 5.38
N PHE A 150 -8.28 -3.55 4.44
CA PHE A 150 -8.30 -2.10 4.33
C PHE A 150 -8.82 -1.45 5.61
N GLU A 151 -9.98 -1.86 6.13
CA GLU A 151 -10.55 -1.30 7.37
C GLU A 151 -9.59 -1.43 8.56
N ARG A 152 -8.88 -2.56 8.67
CA ARG A 152 -7.92 -2.79 9.76
C ARG A 152 -6.68 -1.91 9.62
N VAL A 153 -6.11 -1.87 8.42
CA VAL A 153 -4.89 -1.11 8.14
C VAL A 153 -5.18 0.39 8.23
N ASP A 154 -6.30 0.86 7.69
CA ASP A 154 -6.74 2.26 7.79
C ASP A 154 -6.96 2.68 9.24
N ARG A 155 -7.69 1.88 10.03
CA ARG A 155 -7.91 2.14 11.45
C ARG A 155 -6.60 2.19 12.24
N ALA A 156 -5.69 1.25 11.97
CA ALA A 156 -4.39 1.22 12.62
C ALA A 156 -3.56 2.46 12.27
N CYS A 157 -3.59 2.87 10.99
CA CYS A 157 -2.83 4.02 10.49
C CYS A 157 -3.45 5.37 10.86
N ALA A 158 -4.75 5.44 11.17
CA ALA A 158 -5.45 6.69 11.47
C ALA A 158 -4.75 7.50 12.59
N ALA A 159 -4.27 6.83 13.63
CA ALA A 159 -3.55 7.48 14.74
C ALA A 159 -2.16 8.03 14.35
N LEU A 160 -1.62 7.61 13.21
CA LEU A 160 -0.29 8.00 12.72
C LEU A 160 -0.33 9.10 11.65
N ARG A 161 -1.53 9.53 11.22
CA ARG A 161 -1.72 10.57 10.20
C ARG A 161 -1.76 11.99 10.79
N HIS A 162 -1.73 12.12 12.11
CA HIS A 162 -1.83 13.38 12.85
C HIS A 162 -0.51 13.77 13.51
#